data_AF-A0A2A5WGG3-F1
#
_entry.id   AF-A0A2A5WGG3-F1
#
_cell.length_a   1.000
_cell.length_b   1.000
_cell.length_c   1.000
_cell.angle_alpha   90.00
_cell.angle_beta   90.00
_cell.angle_gamma   90.00
#
_symmetry.space_group_name_H-M   'P 1'
#
loop_
_entity.id
_entity.type
_entity.pdbx_description
1 polymer ?
#
loop_
_entity_poly.entity_id
_entity_poly.type
_entity_poly.pdbx_seq_one_letter_code
_entity_poly.pdbx_strand_id
1 'polypeptide(L)'
;CHLILRGGLKPNYDAASVREAELLLENAGLNTGLMVDCSHANSQKDHAKQIGVCQSIVDQRRSGSSCIRGVMIESHLVGGSQAIAEPKDLIYGKSITDACLGWADSEMLLEALATG
;
A
#
# COMPACT_ATOMS: atom_id res chain seq x y z
N CYS A 1 -14.41 -5.35 11.30
CA CYS A 1 -13.62 -5.90 10.18
C CYS A 1 -13.76 -4.98 8.97
N HIS A 2 -12.80 -4.99 8.04
CA HIS A 2 -12.84 -4.22 6.80
C HIS A 2 -12.12 -4.99 5.67
N LEU A 3 -12.37 -4.61 4.42
CA LEU A 3 -11.71 -5.16 3.23
C LEU A 3 -10.33 -4.51 3.01
N ILE A 4 -9.34 -5.29 2.57
CA ILE A 4 -8.04 -4.79 2.10
C ILE A 4 -7.88 -5.16 0.62
N LEU A 5 -7.73 -4.14 -0.24
CA LEU A 5 -7.36 -4.32 -1.65
C LEU A 5 -5.85 -4.42 -1.77
N ARG A 6 -5.35 -5.64 -2.02
CA ARG A 6 -3.90 -5.95 -2.07
C ARG A 6 -3.39 -6.50 -3.40
N GLY A 7 -4.16 -6.28 -4.46
CA GLY A 7 -3.95 -6.85 -5.79
C GLY A 7 -4.31 -8.33 -5.89
N GLY A 8 -4.07 -8.88 -7.07
CA GLY A 8 -4.22 -10.30 -7.41
C GLY A 8 -3.41 -10.63 -8.65
N LEU A 9 -4.04 -11.18 -9.69
CA LEU A 9 -3.40 -11.34 -11.01
C LEU A 9 -3.02 -9.99 -11.63
N LYS A 10 -3.78 -8.94 -11.31
CA LYS A 10 -3.50 -7.54 -11.66
C LYS A 10 -3.61 -6.67 -10.39
N PRO A 11 -2.98 -5.49 -10.36
CA PRO A 11 -3.27 -4.49 -9.34
C PRO A 11 -4.76 -4.12 -9.31
N ASN A 12 -5.27 -3.74 -8.14
CA ASN A 12 -6.65 -3.35 -7.91
C ASN A 12 -6.79 -2.11 -7.02
N TYR A 13 -5.83 -1.18 -7.12
CA TYR A 13 -5.82 0.09 -6.39
C TYR A 13 -6.42 1.26 -7.19
N ASP A 14 -6.69 1.08 -8.49
CA ASP A 14 -7.24 2.13 -9.34
C ASP A 14 -8.70 2.45 -8.97
N ALA A 15 -9.16 3.64 -9.37
CA ALA A 15 -10.49 4.13 -9.00
C ALA A 15 -11.64 3.21 -9.44
N ALA A 16 -11.51 2.50 -10.57
CA ALA A 16 -12.55 1.57 -11.02
C ALA A 16 -12.61 0.34 -10.11
N SER A 17 -11.45 -0.23 -9.76
CA SER A 17 -11.35 -1.33 -8.80
C SER A 17 -11.88 -0.96 -7.41
N VAL A 18 -11.54 0.24 -6.92
CA VAL A 18 -12.04 0.75 -5.63
C VAL A 18 -13.57 0.90 -5.65
N ARG A 19 -14.12 1.47 -6.74
CA ARG A 19 -15.57 1.63 -6.88
C ARG A 19 -16.31 0.30 -6.99
N GLU A 20 -15.73 -0.67 -7.70
CA GLU A 20 -16.28 -2.03 -7.77
C GLU A 20 -16.33 -2.67 -6.38
N ALA A 21 -15.25 -2.56 -5.60
CA ALA A 21 -15.20 -3.10 -4.24
C ALA A 21 -16.21 -2.41 -3.30
N GLU A 22 -16.35 -1.10 -3.39
CA GLU A 22 -17.36 -0.34 -2.64
C GLU A 22 -18.78 -0.83 -2.93
N LEU A 23 -19.14 -0.99 -4.22
CA LEU A 23 -20.45 -1.49 -4.65
C LEU A 23 -20.71 -2.91 -4.16
N LEU A 24 -19.70 -3.78 -4.17
CA LEU A 24 -19.83 -5.15 -3.66
C LEU A 24 -20.10 -5.16 -2.14
N LEU A 25 -19.42 -4.30 -1.38
CA LEU A 25 -19.66 -4.14 0.06
C LEU A 25 -21.06 -3.59 0.33
N GLU A 26 -21.49 -2.57 -0.42
CA GLU A 26 -22.82 -1.96 -0.32
C GLU A 26 -23.93 -2.99 -0.60
N ASN A 27 -23.81 -3.75 -1.70
CA ASN A 27 -24.78 -4.80 -2.07
C ASN A 27 -24.83 -5.94 -1.04
N ALA A 28 -23.75 -6.19 -0.32
CA ALA A 28 -23.69 -7.16 0.76
C ALA A 28 -24.21 -6.60 2.11
N GLY A 29 -24.59 -5.33 2.18
CA GLY A 29 -25.02 -4.66 3.41
C GLY A 29 -23.89 -4.47 4.43
N LEU A 30 -22.64 -4.39 3.95
CA LEU A 30 -21.44 -4.26 4.78
C LEU A 30 -20.93 -2.81 4.81
N ASN A 31 -20.06 -2.50 5.78
CA ASN A 31 -19.35 -1.23 5.80
C ASN A 31 -18.47 -1.09 4.55
N THR A 32 -18.66 -0.02 3.80
CA THR A 32 -17.94 0.27 2.55
C THR A 32 -16.53 0.82 2.76
N GLY A 33 -16.16 1.14 4.01
CA GLY A 33 -14.82 1.56 4.37
C GLY A 33 -13.78 0.46 4.12
N LEU A 34 -12.84 0.72 3.22
CA LEU A 34 -11.80 -0.21 2.81
C LEU A 34 -10.39 0.38 2.98
N MET A 35 -9.39 -0.49 2.99
CA MET A 35 -7.98 -0.14 2.98
C MET A 35 -7.34 -0.58 1.66
N VAL A 36 -6.34 0.16 1.18
CA VAL A 36 -5.52 -0.24 0.03
C VAL A 36 -4.10 -0.56 0.48
N ASP A 37 -3.65 -1.77 0.19
CA ASP A 37 -2.26 -2.17 0.35
C ASP A 37 -1.45 -1.72 -0.88
N CYS A 38 -0.46 -0.87 -0.64
CA CYS A 38 0.38 -0.30 -1.70
C CYS A 38 1.44 -1.28 -2.20
N SER A 39 1.74 -2.34 -1.43
CA SER A 39 2.77 -3.33 -1.71
C SER A 39 2.22 -4.54 -2.48
N HIS A 40 2.85 -5.70 -2.30
CA HIS A 40 2.42 -7.00 -2.81
C HIS A 40 2.02 -6.99 -4.28
N ALA A 41 0.82 -7.46 -4.63
CA ALA A 41 0.38 -7.55 -6.01
C ALA A 41 -0.01 -6.18 -6.59
N ASN A 42 -0.29 -5.17 -5.75
CA ASN A 42 -0.50 -3.81 -6.21
C ASN A 42 0.80 -3.13 -6.68
N SER A 43 1.91 -3.42 -6.01
CA SER A 43 3.25 -2.99 -6.44
C SER A 43 3.89 -3.94 -7.46
N GLN A 44 3.21 -5.03 -7.87
CA GLN A 44 3.79 -6.09 -8.69
C GLN A 44 5.10 -6.67 -8.09
N LYS A 45 5.18 -6.73 -6.76
CA LYS A 45 6.36 -7.11 -5.98
C LYS A 45 7.59 -6.22 -6.20
N ASP A 46 7.39 -5.02 -6.72
CA ASP A 46 8.43 -4.00 -6.84
C ASP A 46 8.17 -2.89 -5.81
N HIS A 47 8.94 -2.91 -4.73
CA HIS A 47 8.78 -1.98 -3.61
C HIS A 47 8.78 -0.49 -4.03
N ALA A 48 9.51 -0.11 -5.07
CA ALA A 48 9.54 1.28 -5.54
C ALA A 48 8.18 1.72 -6.13
N LYS A 49 7.38 0.78 -6.67
CA LYS A 49 6.05 1.08 -7.21
C LYS A 49 5.02 1.41 -6.13
N GLN A 50 5.28 1.09 -4.85
CA GLN A 50 4.42 1.51 -3.74
C GLN A 50 4.16 3.02 -3.75
N ILE A 51 5.14 3.82 -4.18
CA ILE A 51 5.02 5.28 -4.28
C ILE A 51 3.91 5.67 -5.27
N GLY A 52 3.90 5.07 -6.46
CA GLY A 52 2.89 5.34 -7.49
C GLY A 52 1.50 4.87 -7.06
N VAL A 53 1.42 3.74 -6.35
CA VAL A 53 0.15 3.26 -5.77
C VAL A 53 -0.37 4.26 -4.75
N CYS A 54 0.47 4.67 -3.79
CA CYS A 54 0.09 5.61 -2.74
C CYS A 54 -0.33 6.97 -3.31
N GLN A 55 0.39 7.49 -4.32
CA GLN A 55 0.01 8.73 -4.99
C GLN A 55 -1.37 8.63 -5.65
N SER A 56 -1.69 7.50 -6.30
CA SER A 56 -3.02 7.27 -6.85
C SER A 56 -4.11 7.30 -5.78
N ILE A 57 -3.83 6.78 -4.58
CA ILE A 57 -4.77 6.81 -3.45
C ILE A 57 -4.98 8.24 -2.92
N VAL A 58 -3.91 9.02 -2.81
CA VAL A 58 -3.99 10.45 -2.47
C VAL A 58 -4.86 11.18 -3.48
N ASP A 59 -4.63 10.99 -4.77
CA ASP A 59 -5.39 11.67 -5.83
C ASP A 59 -6.87 11.26 -5.82
N GLN A 60 -7.18 9.98 -5.56
CA GLN A 60 -8.55 9.49 -5.42
C GLN A 60 -9.25 10.13 -4.20
N ARG A 61 -8.56 10.26 -3.06
CA ARG A 61 -9.12 10.91 -1.87
C ARG A 61 -9.38 12.38 -2.10
N ARG A 62 -8.44 13.11 -2.72
CA ARG A 62 -8.62 14.50 -3.14
C ARG A 62 -9.80 14.68 -4.10
N SER A 63 -10.04 13.69 -4.95
CA SER A 63 -11.16 13.64 -5.89
C SER A 63 -12.50 13.25 -5.24
N GLY A 64 -12.54 13.06 -3.92
CA GLY A 64 -13.77 12.81 -3.15
C GLY A 64 -14.05 11.35 -2.82
N SER A 65 -13.10 10.43 -3.08
CA SER A 65 -13.25 9.02 -2.65
C SER A 65 -13.26 8.91 -1.13
N SER A 66 -14.45 8.74 -0.57
CA SER A 66 -14.66 8.68 0.88
C SER A 66 -14.61 7.26 1.44
N CYS A 67 -14.67 6.23 0.58
CA CYS A 67 -14.64 4.82 0.99
C CYS A 67 -13.24 4.33 1.34
N ILE A 68 -12.17 4.96 0.84
CA ILE A 68 -10.79 4.61 1.20
C ILE A 68 -10.49 5.18 2.60
N ARG A 69 -10.41 4.31 3.61
CA ARG A 69 -10.21 4.67 5.03
C ARG A 69 -8.79 4.48 5.53
N GLY A 70 -7.93 3.85 4.74
CA GLY A 70 -6.52 3.68 5.11
C GLY A 70 -5.68 3.13 3.98
N VAL A 71 -4.37 3.12 4.21
CA VAL A 71 -3.38 2.49 3.36
C VAL A 71 -2.48 1.57 4.18
N MET A 72 -1.92 0.55 3.55
CA MET A 72 -0.83 -0.26 4.08
C MET A 72 0.40 -0.05 3.19
N ILE A 73 1.57 0.17 3.81
CA ILE A 73 2.85 0.43 3.15
C ILE A 73 3.91 -0.44 3.82
N GLU A 74 4.70 -1.15 3.03
CA GLU A 74 5.88 -1.88 3.52
C GLU A 74 7.11 -0.99 3.43
N SER A 75 7.54 -0.49 4.58
CA SER A 75 8.68 0.41 4.74
C SER A 75 9.62 -0.08 5.84
N HIS A 76 10.90 0.29 5.73
CA HIS A 76 11.91 0.01 6.74
C HIS A 76 12.98 1.11 6.71
N LEU A 77 13.86 1.14 7.71
CA LEU A 77 14.98 2.09 7.79
C LEU A 77 15.84 2.09 6.50
N VAL A 78 16.14 0.90 5.96
CA VAL A 78 16.92 0.68 4.74
C VAL A 78 16.02 0.00 3.71
N GLY A 79 15.95 0.59 2.51
CA GLY A 79 15.13 0.08 1.40
C GLY A 79 15.63 -1.25 0.81
N GLY A 80 14.72 -1.95 0.14
CA GLY A 80 14.93 -3.27 -0.45
C GLY A 80 14.75 -4.41 0.57
N SER A 81 15.30 -5.57 0.22
CA SER A 81 15.39 -6.74 1.10
C SER A 81 16.78 -7.38 1.06
N GLN A 82 17.01 -8.31 1.99
CA GLN A 82 18.20 -9.15 2.09
C GLN A 82 17.80 -10.60 2.38
N ALA A 83 18.68 -11.54 2.05
CA ALA A 83 18.47 -12.94 2.43
C ALA A 83 18.69 -13.14 3.94
N ILE A 84 18.04 -14.15 4.50
CA ILE A 84 18.31 -14.60 5.87
C ILE A 84 19.79 -15.04 5.97
N ALA A 85 20.48 -14.55 6.99
CA ALA A 85 21.88 -14.84 7.29
C ALA A 85 22.12 -14.84 8.81
N GLU A 86 23.33 -15.16 9.23
CA GLU A 86 23.76 -15.02 10.62
C GLU A 86 23.60 -13.56 11.09
N PRO A 87 23.25 -13.30 12.36
CA PRO A 87 22.95 -11.94 12.83
C PRO A 87 24.03 -10.90 12.57
N LYS A 88 25.31 -11.31 12.57
CA LYS A 88 26.46 -10.44 12.31
C LYS A 88 26.58 -9.98 10.85
N ASP A 89 25.96 -10.72 9.92
CA ASP A 89 26.07 -10.50 8.47
C ASP A 89 24.81 -9.79 7.92
N LEU A 90 23.80 -9.55 8.77
CA LEU A 90 22.60 -8.81 8.41
C LEU A 90 22.84 -7.30 8.45
N ILE A 91 22.36 -6.61 7.42
CA ILE A 91 22.27 -5.16 7.41
C ILE A 91 21.15 -4.76 8.38
N TYR A 92 21.52 -4.05 9.45
CA TYR A 92 20.54 -3.51 10.38
C TYR A 92 19.51 -2.64 9.65
N GLY A 93 18.24 -2.85 9.97
CA GLY A 93 17.18 -2.03 9.42
C GLY A 93 16.79 -2.35 7.97
N LYS A 94 17.20 -3.51 7.42
CA LYS A 94 16.79 -3.98 6.09
C LYS A 94 15.95 -5.27 6.19
N SER A 95 14.83 -5.32 5.48
CA SER A 95 13.88 -6.45 5.53
C SER A 95 14.52 -7.79 5.11
N ILE A 96 14.20 -8.88 5.81
CA ILE A 96 14.57 -10.25 5.44
C ILE A 96 13.46 -11.01 4.67
N THR A 97 12.34 -10.33 4.42
CA THR A 97 11.15 -10.85 3.72
C THR A 97 10.94 -10.04 2.45
N ASP A 98 9.73 -9.52 2.21
CA ASP A 98 9.45 -8.66 1.07
C ASP A 98 10.26 -7.36 1.13
N ALA A 99 10.58 -6.82 -0.04
CA ALA A 99 11.35 -5.59 -0.17
C ALA A 99 10.53 -4.39 0.30
N CYS A 100 11.14 -3.53 1.10
CA CYS A 100 10.49 -2.36 1.68
C CYS A 100 10.98 -1.06 1.04
N LEU A 101 10.16 -0.01 1.09
CA LEU A 101 10.63 1.36 0.90
C LEU A 101 11.64 1.76 1.99
N GLY A 102 12.52 2.70 1.68
CA GLY A 102 13.44 3.28 2.66
C GLY A 102 12.79 4.37 3.50
N TRP A 103 13.52 4.88 4.50
CA TRP A 103 13.02 5.93 5.40
C TRP A 103 12.61 7.21 4.67
N ALA A 104 13.45 7.71 3.75
CA ALA A 104 13.16 8.94 3.01
C ALA A 104 11.85 8.85 2.19
N ASP A 105 11.60 7.70 1.56
CA ASP A 105 10.34 7.46 0.83
C ASP A 105 9.15 7.39 1.79
N SER A 106 9.36 6.85 2.99
CA SER A 106 8.32 6.75 4.02
C SER A 106 7.88 8.12 4.50
N GLU A 107 8.83 9.01 4.81
CA GLU A 107 8.55 10.39 5.20
C GLU A 107 7.79 11.13 4.10
N MET A 108 8.24 11.01 2.85
CA MET A 108 7.58 11.60 1.69
C MET A 108 6.13 11.12 1.55
N LEU A 109 5.88 9.82 1.65
CA LEU A 109 4.53 9.28 1.50
C LEU A 109 3.60 9.67 2.65
N LEU A 110 4.10 9.70 3.88
CA LEU A 110 3.32 10.14 5.04
C LEU A 110 2.90 11.62 4.90
N GLU A 111 3.79 12.48 4.43
CA GLU A 111 3.48 13.89 4.15
C GLU A 111 2.42 14.03 3.05
N ALA A 112 2.55 13.25 1.96
CA ALA A 112 1.58 13.24 0.87
C ALA A 112 0.19 12.77 1.34
N LEU A 113 0.13 11.77 2.23
CA LEU A 113 -1.12 11.28 2.81
C LEU A 113 -1.74 12.27 3.81
N ALA A 114 -0.92 12.98 4.58
CA ALA A 114 -1.40 13.97 5.55
C ALA A 114 -2.03 15.21 4.88
N THR A 115 -1.53 15.57 3.69
CA THR A 115 -2.02 16.69 2.87
C THR A 115 -3.00 16.27 1.77
N GLY A 116 -3.41 14.99 1.76
CA GLY A 116 -4.25 14.33 0.75
C GLY A 116 -5.73 14.24 1.09
#